data_AF-A0A2V9KIV0-F1
#
_entry.id   AF-A0A2V9KIV0-F1
#
_cell.length_a   1.000
_cell.length_b   1.000
_cell.length_c   1.000
_cell.angle_alpha   90.00
_cell.angle_beta   90.00
_cell.angle_gamma   90.00
#
_symmetry.space_group_name_H-M   'P 1'
#
loop_
_entity.id
_entity.type
_entity.pdbx_description
1 polymer ?
#
loop_
_entity_poly.entity_id
_entity_poly.type
_entity_poly.pdbx_seq_one_letter_code
_entity_poly.pdbx_strand_id
1 'polypeptide(L)'
;MWDELDLVLILAVNPGWKGQEFISSTWRRLEALKQRIETLGLHTLVALDGGITRENIRQVAASGADIIVSGSAVFDGKNAPENAEFMLGALRSVAKTKWQ
;
A
#
# COMPACT_ATOMS: atom_id res chain seq x y z
N MET A 1 -11.80 -14.36 15.74
CA MET A 1 -11.88 -13.89 14.33
C MET A 1 -10.90 -12.75 14.04
N TRP A 2 -11.02 -11.55 14.61
CA TRP A 2 -10.07 -10.45 14.29
C TRP A 2 -8.62 -10.78 14.66
N ASP A 3 -8.47 -11.46 15.79
CA ASP A 3 -7.25 -12.02 16.34
C ASP A 3 -6.65 -13.19 15.53
N GLU A 4 -7.38 -13.72 14.55
CA GLU A 4 -6.92 -14.78 13.65
C GLU A 4 -6.46 -14.23 12.29
N LEU A 5 -6.56 -12.91 12.07
CA LEU A 5 -6.17 -12.27 10.82
C LEU A 5 -4.72 -11.78 10.90
N ASP A 6 -3.81 -12.49 10.25
CA ASP A 6 -2.40 -12.06 10.11
C ASP A 6 -2.25 -10.87 9.15
N LEU A 7 -3.10 -10.81 8.13
CA LEU A 7 -3.06 -9.83 7.05
C LEU A 7 -4.47 -9.43 6.62
N VAL A 8 -4.71 -8.13 6.49
CA VAL A 8 -5.90 -7.59 5.82
C VAL A 8 -5.46 -6.78 4.60
N LEU A 9 -5.98 -7.17 3.44
CA LEU A 9 -5.73 -6.48 2.17
C LEU A 9 -6.91 -5.55 1.82
N ILE A 10 -6.63 -4.27 1.64
CA ILE A 10 -7.59 -3.32 1.05
C ILE A 10 -7.27 -3.18 -0.43
N LEU A 11 -8.23 -3.58 -1.27
CA LEU A 11 -8.21 -3.22 -2.69
C LEU A 11 -8.49 -1.74 -2.84
N ALA A 12 -7.49 -0.99 -3.29
CA ALA A 12 -7.53 0.42 -3.60
C ALA A 12 -8.15 0.73 -4.98
N VAL A 13 -8.60 -0.30 -5.69
CA VAL A 13 -9.32 -0.26 -6.96
C VAL A 13 -10.54 -1.18 -6.86
N ASN A 14 -11.43 -1.15 -7.85
CA ASN A 14 -12.45 -2.19 -7.95
C ASN A 14 -11.79 -3.51 -8.40
N PRO A 15 -12.19 -4.67 -7.86
CA PRO A 15 -11.65 -5.95 -8.29
C PRO A 15 -12.00 -6.23 -9.77
N GLY A 16 -11.11 -6.90 -10.49
CA GLY A 16 -11.40 -7.44 -11.82
C GLY A 16 -10.25 -7.29 -12.81
N TRP A 17 -9.81 -6.06 -13.09
CA TRP A 17 -8.84 -5.79 -14.17
C TRP A 17 -7.74 -4.78 -13.80
N LYS A 18 -6.64 -4.86 -14.54
CA LYS A 18 -5.45 -4.01 -14.39
C LYS A 18 -5.67 -2.59 -14.94
N GLY A 19 -4.82 -1.65 -14.51
CA GLY A 19 -4.78 -0.28 -15.05
C GLY A 19 -5.82 0.68 -14.47
N GLN A 20 -6.55 0.26 -13.44
CA GLN A 20 -7.47 1.15 -12.73
C GLN A 20 -6.71 2.13 -11.83
N GLU A 21 -7.28 3.32 -11.69
CA GLU A 21 -6.74 4.38 -10.84
C GLU A 21 -7.04 4.15 -9.36
N PHE A 22 -6.15 4.63 -8.50
CA PHE A 22 -6.32 4.57 -7.05
C PHE A 22 -7.61 5.29 -6.62
N ILE A 23 -8.48 4.58 -5.91
CA ILE A 23 -9.73 5.12 -5.37
C ILE A 23 -9.43 5.87 -4.07
N SER A 24 -9.65 7.17 -4.04
CA SER A 24 -9.36 8.04 -2.87
C SER A 24 -10.09 7.62 -1.58
N SER A 25 -11.27 7.00 -1.68
CA SER A 25 -12.01 6.49 -0.52
C SER A 25 -11.29 5.36 0.24
N THR A 26 -10.22 4.80 -0.35
CA THR A 26 -9.30 3.86 0.29
C THR A 26 -8.65 4.44 1.53
N TRP A 27 -8.35 5.74 1.56
CA TRP A 27 -7.75 6.38 2.74
C TRP A 27 -8.62 6.25 3.99
N ARG A 28 -9.93 6.51 3.84
CA ARG A 28 -10.91 6.36 4.91
C ARG A 28 -11.01 4.91 5.40
N ARG A 29 -10.93 3.94 4.48
CA ARG A 29 -10.97 2.50 4.83
C ARG A 29 -9.70 2.07 5.56
N LEU A 30 -8.53 2.55 5.13
CA LEU A 30 -7.24 2.30 5.77
C LEU A 30 -7.23 2.86 7.20
N GLU A 31 -7.64 4.10 7.38
CA GLU A 31 -7.70 4.75 8.70
C GLU A 31 -8.61 3.98 9.65
N ALA A 32 -9.84 3.66 9.23
CA ALA A 32 -10.79 2.89 10.04
C ALA A 32 -10.25 1.50 10.42
N LEU A 33 -9.57 0.81 9.50
CA LEU A 33 -8.96 -0.49 9.76
C LEU A 33 -7.79 -0.38 10.75
N LYS A 34 -6.89 0.59 10.56
CA LYS A 34 -5.75 0.82 11.46
C LYS A 34 -6.21 1.17 12.87
N GLN A 35 -7.21 2.05 13.01
CA GLN A 35 -7.81 2.37 14.30
C GLN A 35 -8.42 1.12 14.98
N ARG A 36 -9.07 0.24 14.21
CA ARG A 36 -9.63 -1.01 14.74
C ARG A 36 -8.56 -1.96 15.24
N ILE A 37 -7.48 -2.13 14.47
CA ILE A 37 -6.32 -2.96 14.83
C ILE A 37 -5.67 -2.44 16.12
N GLU A 38 -5.45 -1.13 16.20
CA GLU A 38 -4.86 -0.48 17.39
C GLU A 38 -5.75 -0.64 18.62
N THR A 39 -7.05 -0.37 18.50
CA THR A 39 -8.02 -0.50 19.61
C THR A 39 -8.06 -1.93 20.17
N LEU A 40 -7.87 -2.93 19.31
CA LEU A 40 -7.87 -4.34 19.70
C LEU A 40 -6.48 -4.85 20.13
N GLY A 41 -5.43 -4.03 20.04
CA GLY A 41 -4.06 -4.43 20.37
C GLY A 41 -3.50 -5.52 19.46
N LEU A 42 -3.90 -5.55 18.19
CA LEU A 42 -3.53 -6.60 17.24
C LEU A 42 -2.25 -6.26 16.48
N HIS A 43 -1.54 -7.30 16.02
CA HIS A 43 -0.36 -7.19 15.16
C HIS A 43 -0.67 -7.46 13.68
N THR A 44 -1.94 -7.40 13.29
CA THR A 44 -2.40 -7.62 11.92
C THR A 44 -1.73 -6.65 10.95
N LEU A 45 -1.12 -7.19 9.90
CA LEU A 45 -0.55 -6.41 8.81
C LEU A 45 -1.67 -5.85 7.92
N VAL A 46 -1.47 -4.64 7.41
CA VAL A 46 -2.37 -4.02 6.45
C VAL A 46 -1.68 -3.80 5.12
N ALA A 47 -2.25 -4.39 4.07
CA ALA A 47 -1.80 -4.22 2.70
C ALA A 47 -2.71 -3.29 1.89
N LEU A 48 -2.12 -2.53 0.98
CA LEU A 48 -2.83 -1.82 -0.09
C LEU A 48 -2.46 -2.40 -1.45
N ASP A 49 -3.46 -2.72 -2.27
CA ASP A 49 -3.28 -3.22 -3.64
C ASP A 49 -4.16 -2.47 -4.64
N GLY A 50 -3.55 -2.07 -5.77
CA GLY A 50 -4.24 -1.47 -6.90
C GLY A 50 -3.98 0.02 -7.08
N GLY A 51 -3.79 0.44 -8.33
CA GLY A 51 -3.63 1.86 -8.68
C GLY A 51 -2.36 2.53 -8.13
N ILE A 52 -1.38 1.76 -7.68
CA ILE A 52 -0.13 2.29 -7.12
C ILE A 52 0.89 2.52 -8.23
N THR A 53 1.31 3.77 -8.37
CA THR A 53 2.16 4.28 -9.45
C THR A 53 3.37 5.04 -8.93
N ARG A 54 4.26 5.47 -9.83
CA ARG A 54 5.45 6.27 -9.47
C ARG A 54 5.07 7.62 -8.86
N GLU A 55 3.90 8.15 -9.23
CA GLU A 55 3.38 9.45 -8.80
C GLU A 55 2.83 9.40 -7.37
N ASN A 56 2.20 8.29 -6.96
CA ASN A 56 1.53 8.18 -5.66
C ASN A 56 2.23 7.28 -4.63
N ILE A 57 3.26 6.52 -5.01
CA ILE A 57 3.95 5.58 -4.11
C ILE A 57 4.42 6.22 -2.80
N ARG A 58 4.87 7.48 -2.83
CA ARG A 58 5.31 8.19 -1.62
C ARG A 58 4.15 8.47 -0.66
N GLN A 59 2.99 8.86 -1.19
CA GLN A 59 1.78 9.06 -0.40
C GLN A 59 1.31 7.74 0.20
N VAL A 60 1.31 6.66 -0.59
CA VAL A 60 0.94 5.33 -0.11
C VAL A 60 1.92 4.84 0.97
N ALA A 61 3.22 5.06 0.80
CA ALA A 61 4.23 4.74 1.81
C ALA A 61 4.02 5.51 3.13
N ALA A 62 3.61 6.78 3.04
CA ALA A 62 3.35 7.62 4.21
C ALA A 62 2.04 7.26 4.94
N SER A 63 1.16 6.48 4.30
CA SER A 63 -0.18 6.17 4.83
C SER A 63 -0.19 5.23 6.05
N GLY A 64 0.94 4.57 6.34
CA GLY A 64 1.02 3.59 7.43
C GLY A 64 0.56 2.18 7.06
N ALA A 65 0.32 1.90 5.78
CA ALA A 65 0.25 0.52 5.28
C ALA A 65 1.59 -0.20 5.49
N ASP A 66 1.54 -1.47 5.86
CA ASP A 66 2.72 -2.30 6.12
C ASP A 66 3.23 -2.95 4.84
N ILE A 67 2.31 -3.29 3.93
CA ILE A 67 2.59 -3.93 2.64
C ILE A 67 1.95 -3.11 1.51
N ILE A 68 2.71 -2.96 0.43
CA ILE A 68 2.29 -2.22 -0.76
C ILE A 68 2.44 -3.16 -1.95
N VAL A 69 1.33 -3.46 -2.62
CA VAL A 69 1.30 -4.32 -3.80
C VAL A 69 1.33 -3.45 -5.05
N SER A 70 2.35 -3.64 -5.88
CA SER A 70 2.49 -2.92 -7.14
C SER A 70 2.73 -3.88 -8.30
N GLY A 71 1.87 -3.80 -9.31
CA GLY A 71 1.96 -4.59 -10.53
C GLY A 71 2.42 -3.74 -11.71
N SER A 72 1.49 -2.98 -12.31
CA SER A 72 1.72 -2.25 -13.56
C SER A 72 2.83 -1.20 -13.48
N ALA A 73 3.08 -0.60 -12.31
CA ALA A 73 4.16 0.38 -12.17
C ALA A 73 5.55 -0.26 -12.20
N VAL A 74 5.66 -1.56 -11.89
CA VAL A 74 6.89 -2.35 -12.00
C VAL A 74 6.96 -3.05 -13.36
N PHE A 75 5.87 -3.69 -13.79
CA PHE A 75 5.82 -4.55 -14.98
C PHE A 75 5.06 -3.90 -16.14
N ASP A 76 5.48 -2.70 -16.56
CA ASP A 76 4.88 -1.96 -17.68
C ASP A 76 5.39 -2.38 -19.07
N GLY A 77 6.27 -3.37 -19.14
CA GLY A 77 6.90 -3.84 -20.38
C GLY A 77 8.11 -3.03 -20.84
N LYS A 78 8.58 -2.07 -20.04
CA LYS A 78 9.81 -1.30 -20.32
C LYS A 78 11.02 -1.91 -19.62
N ASN A 79 11.29 -1.51 -18.38
CA ASN A 79 12.46 -1.96 -17.62
C ASN A 79 12.05 -2.27 -16.17
N ALA A 80 11.64 -3.52 -15.92
CA ALA A 80 11.14 -3.92 -14.61
C ALA A 80 12.15 -3.76 -13.46
N PRO A 81 13.44 -4.11 -13.62
CA PRO A 81 14.46 -3.82 -12.59
C PRO A 81 14.54 -2.34 -12.20
N GLU A 82 14.66 -1.44 -13.18
CA GLU A 82 14.77 0.00 -12.92
C GLU A 82 13.47 0.57 -12.31
N ASN A 83 12.32 0.09 -12.77
CA ASN A 83 11.03 0.45 -12.19
C ASN A 83 10.94 0.02 -10.70
N ALA A 84 11.33 -1.22 -10.39
CA ALA A 84 11.33 -1.73 -9.02
C ALA A 84 12.30 -0.94 -8.13
N GLU A 85 13.50 -0.61 -8.62
CA GLU A 85 14.46 0.24 -7.91
C GLU A 85 13.89 1.61 -7.57
N PHE A 86 13.20 2.26 -8.52
CA PHE A 86 12.52 3.52 -8.25
C PHE A 86 11.49 3.39 -7.13
N MET A 87 10.61 2.37 -7.22
CA MET A 87 9.55 2.15 -6.23
C MET A 87 10.14 1.89 -4.84
N LEU A 88 11.15 1.02 -4.74
CA LEU A 88 11.86 0.73 -3.48
C LEU A 88 12.58 1.97 -2.93
N GLY A 89 13.20 2.78 -3.80
CA GLY A 89 13.83 4.05 -3.42
C GLY A 89 12.84 5.04 -2.82
N ALA A 90 11.64 5.14 -3.40
CA ALA A 90 10.57 5.97 -2.87
C ALA A 90 10.13 5.52 -1.47
N LEU A 91 9.96 4.21 -1.25
CA LEU A 91 9.62 3.65 0.08
C LEU A 91 10.67 4.02 1.14
N ARG A 92 11.96 3.81 0.82
CA ARG A 92 13.08 4.09 1.74
C ARG A 92 13.16 5.56 2.13
N SER A 93 12.82 6.47 1.23
CA SER A 93 12.87 7.91 1.52
C SER A 93 11.81 8.35 2.55
N VAL A 94 10.67 7.67 2.60
CA VAL A 94 9.60 7.95 3.58
C VAL A 94 9.92 7.31 4.93
N ALA A 95 10.48 6.09 4.92
CA ALA A 95 10.87 5.39 6.14
C ALA A 95 11.89 6.18 6.98
N LYS A 96 12.83 6.91 6.34
CA LYS A 96 13.81 7.74 7.04
C LYS A 96 13.18 8.88 7.86
N THR A 97 12.00 9.36 7.47
CA THR A 97 11.31 10.47 8.15
C THR A 97 10.51 10.03 9.38
N LYS A 98 10.19 8.74 9.50
CA LYS A 98 9.31 8.20 10.57
C LYS A 98 10.06 7.78 11.84
N TRP A 99 11.39 7.77 11.81
CA TRP A 99 12.27 7.32 12.90
C TRP A 99 13.36 8.35 13.25
N GLN A 100 13.12 9.62 12.92
CA GLN A 100 13.87 10.79 13.41
C GLN A 100 12.92 11.64 14.26
#